data_AF-A0A5D0SQT7-F1
#
_entry.id   AF-A0A5D0SQT7-F1
#
_cell.length_a   1.000
_cell.length_b   1.000
_cell.length_c   1.000
_cell.angle_alpha   90.00
_cell.angle_beta   90.00
_cell.angle_gamma   90.00
#
_symmetry.space_group_name_H-M   'P 1'
#
loop_
_entity.id
_entity.type
_entity.pdbx_description
1 polymer ?
#
loop_
_entity_poly.entity_id
_entity_poly.type
_entity_poly.pdbx_seq_one_letter_code
_entity_poly.pdbx_strand_id
1 'polypeptide(L)'
;MADVDAPTAVDAVWQQQGVWSRAAGRAQGRIIRGRRAVAGLTIAAAVAGTAAAQLGEVQAGVSRVLAVLAAVALALVPVAARATGRETVQAWTRLRSVSEALKADVYRHLARVAPFSGPERDVVLLRRLDALVDDVGDLVGLTVDLPLLRRPLPTVAGVDSYLTHRLVQQVEAYYLPGARQMARRAARIRLATTALTVVGAVLSGVVGVLGDGLGLAAWVGVVATVTTALVGYGAAQQFEAHQIEYARTADQLTRLGRLRRDGAGWSDDDAFVAEAERIISVSNEAWMARTLEEDGTAHR
;
A
#
# COMPACT_ATOMS: atom_id res chain seq x y z
N MET A 1 30.41 -7.88 35.38
CA MET A 1 29.07 -7.28 35.35
C MET A 1 28.96 -6.54 34.04
N ALA A 2 28.23 -7.10 33.07
CA ALA A 2 27.99 -6.42 31.80
C ALA A 2 27.05 -5.25 32.06
N ASP A 3 27.49 -4.05 31.72
CA ASP A 3 26.68 -2.84 31.71
C ASP A 3 25.56 -3.08 30.69
N VAL A 4 24.37 -3.41 31.16
CA VAL A 4 23.18 -3.43 30.31
C VAL A 4 22.78 -1.97 30.22
N ASP A 5 23.42 -1.23 29.32
CA ASP A 5 23.07 0.15 29.01
C ASP A 5 21.55 0.21 28.85
N ALA A 6 20.89 0.95 29.74
CA ALA A 6 19.46 1.17 29.63
C ALA A 6 19.20 1.76 28.23
N PRO A 7 18.23 1.23 27.46
CA PRO A 7 17.97 1.73 26.12
C PRO A 7 17.69 3.23 26.20
N THR A 8 18.38 4.01 25.36
CA THR A 8 18.20 5.45 25.31
C THR A 8 16.75 5.79 24.93
N ALA A 9 16.29 7.01 25.22
CA ALA A 9 14.93 7.42 24.84
C ALA A 9 14.65 7.22 23.34
N VAL A 10 15.65 7.51 22.50
CA VAL A 10 15.56 7.29 21.04
C VAL A 10 15.52 5.81 20.65
N ASP A 11 16.22 4.94 21.37
CA ASP A 11 16.11 3.49 21.18
C ASP A 11 14.69 3.00 21.47
N ALA A 12 14.13 3.40 22.62
CA ALA A 12 12.78 3.01 23.02
C ALA A 12 11.73 3.42 21.96
N VAL A 13 11.79 4.67 21.50
CA VAL A 13 10.89 5.19 20.46
C VAL A 13 11.10 4.47 19.13
N TRP A 14 12.34 4.14 18.77
CA TRP A 14 12.64 3.39 17.56
C TRP A 14 12.12 1.95 17.59
N GLN A 15 12.20 1.27 18.73
CA GLN A 15 11.60 -0.05 18.88
C GLN A 15 10.08 0.02 18.77
N GLN A 16 9.46 1.05 19.39
CA GLN A 16 8.02 1.26 19.34
C GLN A 16 7.54 1.58 17.91
N GLN A 17 8.27 2.42 17.18
CA GLN A 17 8.07 2.63 15.74
C GLN A 17 8.00 1.31 14.98
N GLY A 18 8.91 0.37 15.27
CA GLY A 18 8.92 -0.97 14.66
C GLY A 18 7.67 -1.80 14.95
N VAL A 19 7.10 -1.68 16.14
CA VAL A 19 5.83 -2.32 16.51
C VAL A 19 4.68 -1.76 15.67
N TRP A 20 4.50 -0.45 15.65
CA TRP A 20 3.46 0.22 14.83
C TRP A 20 3.62 -0.07 13.34
N SER A 21 4.86 -0.08 12.84
CA SER A 21 5.16 -0.41 11.44
C SER A 21 4.70 -1.82 11.05
N ARG A 22 4.90 -2.81 11.93
CA ARG A 22 4.39 -4.17 11.68
C ARG A 22 2.90 -4.31 11.87
N ALA A 23 2.29 -3.58 12.81
CA ALA A 23 0.83 -3.55 12.95
C ALA A 23 0.22 -3.01 11.65
N ALA A 24 0.74 -1.89 11.14
CA ALA A 24 0.37 -1.35 9.84
C ALA A 24 0.62 -2.36 8.70
N GLY A 25 1.77 -3.03 8.68
CA GLY A 25 2.09 -4.05 7.67
C GLY A 25 1.14 -5.27 7.70
N ARG A 26 0.74 -5.75 8.89
CA ARG A 26 -0.26 -6.82 9.04
C ARG A 26 -1.64 -6.37 8.56
N ALA A 27 -2.07 -5.17 8.93
CA ALA A 27 -3.34 -4.60 8.47
C ALA A 27 -3.36 -4.43 6.95
N GLN A 28 -2.29 -3.86 6.37
CA GLN A 28 -2.11 -3.74 4.92
C GLN A 28 -2.17 -5.11 4.22
N GLY A 29 -1.48 -6.11 4.78
CA GLY A 29 -1.46 -7.47 4.23
C GLY A 29 -2.85 -8.14 4.27
N ARG A 30 -3.72 -7.80 5.22
CA ARG A 30 -5.12 -8.25 5.24
C ARG A 30 -5.93 -7.59 4.12
N ILE A 31 -5.81 -6.28 3.95
CA ILE A 31 -6.50 -5.54 2.87
C ILE A 31 -6.10 -6.08 1.49
N ILE A 32 -4.79 -6.21 1.24
CA ILE A 32 -4.28 -6.70 -0.06
C ILE A 32 -4.76 -8.13 -0.34
N ARG A 33 -4.74 -9.01 0.67
CA ARG A 33 -5.25 -10.39 0.51
C ARG A 33 -6.76 -10.39 0.27
N GLY A 34 -7.52 -9.55 0.96
CA GLY A 34 -8.93 -9.33 0.73
C GLY A 34 -9.19 -8.96 -0.73
N ARG A 35 -8.63 -7.86 -1.22
CA ARG A 35 -8.79 -7.39 -2.61
C ARG A 35 -8.47 -8.49 -3.64
N ARG A 36 -7.38 -9.24 -3.44
CA ARG A 36 -7.02 -10.36 -4.32
C ARG A 36 -8.02 -11.52 -4.26
N ALA A 37 -8.52 -11.86 -3.08
CA ALA A 37 -9.52 -12.90 -2.90
C ALA A 37 -10.83 -12.50 -3.56
N VAL A 38 -11.30 -11.26 -3.40
CA VAL A 38 -12.52 -10.78 -4.06
C VAL A 38 -12.35 -10.88 -5.60
N ALA A 39 -11.25 -10.38 -6.15
CA ALA A 39 -10.96 -10.51 -7.59
C ALA A 39 -10.93 -11.97 -8.08
N GLY A 40 -10.20 -12.83 -7.36
CA GLY A 40 -10.07 -14.24 -7.72
C GLY A 40 -11.39 -15.01 -7.64
N LEU A 41 -12.19 -14.77 -6.60
CA LEU A 41 -13.50 -15.39 -6.42
C LEU A 41 -14.50 -14.94 -7.48
N THR A 42 -14.53 -13.66 -7.84
CA THR A 42 -15.39 -13.12 -8.91
C THR A 42 -15.04 -13.74 -10.27
N ILE A 43 -13.74 -13.83 -10.60
CA ILE A 43 -13.27 -14.46 -11.83
C ILE A 43 -13.62 -15.96 -11.84
N ALA A 44 -13.38 -16.68 -10.75
CA ALA A 44 -13.69 -18.10 -10.64
C ALA A 44 -15.19 -18.36 -10.77
N ALA A 45 -16.04 -17.55 -10.13
CA ALA A 45 -17.49 -17.64 -10.23
C ALA A 45 -17.98 -17.44 -11.68
N ALA A 46 -17.47 -16.42 -12.37
CA ALA A 46 -17.83 -16.15 -13.76
C ALA A 46 -17.43 -17.29 -14.71
N VAL A 47 -16.19 -17.76 -14.61
CA VAL A 47 -15.68 -18.84 -15.46
C VAL A 47 -16.40 -20.16 -15.19
N ALA A 48 -16.53 -20.55 -13.92
CA ALA A 48 -17.19 -21.81 -13.55
C ALA A 48 -18.69 -21.79 -13.86
N GLY A 49 -19.37 -20.67 -13.64
CA GLY A 49 -20.80 -20.51 -13.95
C GLY A 49 -21.08 -20.65 -15.44
N THR A 50 -20.28 -19.97 -16.27
CA THR A 50 -20.40 -20.08 -17.73
C THR A 50 -20.05 -21.48 -18.23
N ALA A 51 -18.98 -22.10 -17.72
CA ALA A 51 -18.63 -23.47 -18.09
C ALA A 51 -19.72 -24.49 -17.67
N ALA A 52 -20.33 -24.30 -16.50
CA ALA A 52 -21.44 -25.14 -16.04
C ALA A 52 -22.64 -25.08 -17.00
N ALA A 53 -22.99 -23.88 -17.46
CA ALA A 53 -24.08 -23.68 -18.40
C ALA A 53 -23.82 -24.38 -19.74
N GLN A 54 -22.59 -24.28 -20.26
CA GLN A 54 -22.22 -24.88 -21.56
C GLN A 54 -22.12 -26.41 -21.53
N LEU A 55 -21.76 -27.00 -20.38
CA LEU A 55 -21.61 -28.46 -20.25
C LEU A 55 -22.89 -29.18 -19.83
N GLY A 56 -23.98 -28.44 -19.54
CA GLY A 56 -25.22 -28.99 -18.98
C GLY A 56 -25.85 -30.09 -19.82
N GLU A 57 -25.80 -29.95 -21.16
CA GLU A 57 -26.41 -30.91 -22.10
C GLU A 57 -25.52 -32.12 -22.38
N VAL A 58 -24.20 -32.00 -22.19
CA VAL A 58 -23.22 -33.04 -22.55
C VAL A 58 -22.79 -33.87 -21.33
N GLN A 59 -22.57 -33.22 -20.18
CA GLN A 59 -22.03 -33.85 -18.97
C GLN A 59 -22.67 -33.28 -17.69
N ALA A 60 -23.89 -33.74 -17.38
CA ALA A 60 -24.68 -33.25 -16.24
C ALA A 60 -23.93 -33.32 -14.89
N GLY A 61 -23.08 -34.32 -14.66
CA GLY A 61 -22.29 -34.45 -13.43
C GLY A 61 -21.26 -33.33 -13.28
N VAL A 62 -20.49 -33.04 -14.33
CA VAL A 62 -19.47 -31.98 -14.35
C VAL A 62 -20.12 -30.60 -14.26
N SER A 63 -21.22 -30.40 -15.00
CA SER A 63 -21.99 -29.15 -14.95
C SER A 63 -22.46 -28.81 -13.53
N ARG A 64 -23.02 -29.79 -12.79
CA ARG A 64 -23.47 -29.57 -11.40
C ARG A 64 -22.32 -29.19 -10.47
N VAL A 65 -21.17 -29.85 -10.59
CA VAL A 65 -19.99 -29.52 -9.78
C VAL A 65 -19.52 -28.09 -10.04
N LEU A 66 -19.42 -27.69 -11.32
CA LEU A 66 -19.03 -26.33 -11.69
C LEU A 66 -20.04 -25.28 -11.22
N ALA A 67 -21.34 -25.56 -11.31
CA ALA A 67 -22.39 -24.67 -10.81
C ALA A 67 -22.28 -24.46 -9.28
N VAL A 68 -22.03 -25.54 -8.52
CA VAL A 68 -21.78 -25.45 -7.07
C VAL A 68 -20.54 -24.64 -6.77
N LEU A 69 -19.43 -24.87 -7.48
CA LEU A 69 -18.20 -24.09 -7.31
C LEU A 69 -18.42 -22.61 -7.61
N ALA A 70 -19.17 -22.28 -8.67
CA ALA A 70 -19.51 -20.91 -9.01
C ALA A 70 -20.33 -20.22 -7.90
N ALA A 71 -21.36 -20.90 -7.39
CA ALA A 71 -22.19 -20.41 -6.31
C ALA A 71 -21.40 -20.21 -5.01
N VAL A 72 -20.55 -21.17 -4.64
CA VAL A 72 -19.68 -21.06 -3.46
C VAL A 72 -18.68 -19.92 -3.61
N ALA A 73 -18.04 -19.79 -4.78
CA ALA A 73 -17.09 -18.71 -5.04
C ALA A 73 -17.77 -17.34 -4.90
N LEU A 74 -18.95 -17.17 -5.51
CA LEU A 74 -19.73 -15.94 -5.43
C LEU A 74 -20.20 -15.64 -4.00
N ALA A 75 -20.64 -16.65 -3.25
CA ALA A 75 -21.07 -16.50 -1.86
C ALA A 75 -19.93 -16.09 -0.91
N LEU A 76 -18.67 -16.40 -1.24
CA LEU A 76 -17.49 -16.01 -0.45
C LEU A 76 -16.98 -14.60 -0.75
N VAL A 77 -17.41 -13.97 -1.84
CA VAL A 77 -17.00 -12.59 -2.23
C VAL A 77 -17.23 -11.59 -1.08
N PRO A 78 -18.42 -11.51 -0.43
CA PRO A 78 -18.65 -10.57 0.67
C PRO A 78 -17.78 -10.84 1.89
N VAL A 79 -17.44 -12.11 2.16
CA VAL A 79 -16.58 -12.50 3.29
C VAL A 79 -15.16 -11.97 3.07
N ALA A 80 -14.64 -12.10 1.84
CA ALA A 80 -13.34 -11.54 1.46
C ALA A 80 -13.35 -9.99 1.47
N ALA A 81 -14.46 -9.37 1.06
CA ALA A 81 -14.61 -7.92 1.00
C ALA A 81 -14.64 -7.24 2.39
N ARG A 82 -14.98 -7.96 3.47
CA ARG A 82 -14.89 -7.41 4.84
C ARG A 82 -13.50 -6.86 5.17
N ALA A 83 -12.45 -7.52 4.66
CA ALA A 83 -11.07 -7.08 4.90
C ALA A 83 -10.68 -5.82 4.11
N THR A 84 -11.51 -5.37 3.18
CA THR A 84 -11.29 -4.17 2.35
C THR A 84 -12.24 -3.04 2.75
N GLY A 85 -13.00 -3.20 3.84
CA GLY A 85 -13.95 -2.20 4.30
C GLY A 85 -13.26 -0.94 4.82
N ARG A 86 -13.98 0.19 4.74
CA ARG A 86 -13.51 1.52 5.12
C ARG A 86 -12.87 1.58 6.51
N GLU A 87 -13.47 0.94 7.50
CA GLU A 87 -12.94 0.90 8.88
C GLU A 87 -11.57 0.22 8.96
N THR A 88 -11.39 -0.90 8.24
CA THR A 88 -10.09 -1.61 8.20
C THR A 88 -9.02 -0.74 7.55
N VAL A 89 -9.39 0.00 6.51
CA VAL A 89 -8.49 0.90 5.78
C VAL A 89 -8.15 2.12 6.62
N GLN A 90 -9.11 2.68 7.34
CA GLN A 90 -8.89 3.78 8.29
C GLN A 90 -7.97 3.37 9.44
N ALA A 91 -8.21 2.21 10.05
CA ALA A 91 -7.34 1.67 11.10
C ALA A 91 -5.92 1.48 10.57
N TRP A 92 -5.77 0.89 9.38
CA TRP A 92 -4.48 0.73 8.73
C TRP A 92 -3.77 2.09 8.48
N THR A 93 -4.48 3.08 7.95
CA THR A 93 -3.95 4.44 7.71
C THR A 93 -3.47 5.09 9.02
N ARG A 94 -4.23 4.97 10.12
CA ARG A 94 -3.86 5.51 11.43
C ARG A 94 -2.66 4.78 12.05
N LEU A 95 -2.58 3.45 11.92
CA LEU A 95 -1.38 2.69 12.33
C LEU A 95 -0.14 3.14 11.55
N ARG A 96 -0.31 3.38 10.24
CA ARG A 96 0.76 3.80 9.34
C ARG A 96 1.23 5.22 9.67
N SER A 97 0.32 6.16 9.93
CA SER A 97 0.65 7.55 10.26
C SER A 97 1.47 7.64 11.54
N VAL A 98 1.07 6.95 12.62
CA VAL A 98 1.84 6.89 13.87
C VAL A 98 3.24 6.32 13.64
N SER A 99 3.34 5.21 12.90
CA SER A 99 4.64 4.63 12.54
C SER A 99 5.53 5.61 11.77
N GLU A 100 4.99 6.42 10.86
CA GLU A 100 5.79 7.39 10.09
C GLU A 100 6.13 8.64 10.90
N ALA A 101 5.22 9.11 11.76
CA ALA A 101 5.47 10.22 12.66
C ALA A 101 6.61 9.90 13.64
N LEU A 102 6.57 8.72 14.27
CA LEU A 102 7.65 8.27 15.16
C LEU A 102 8.98 8.10 14.41
N LYS A 103 8.94 7.62 13.16
CA LYS A 103 10.14 7.50 12.32
C LYS A 103 10.72 8.88 12.01
N ALA A 104 9.89 9.84 11.62
CA ALA A 104 10.33 11.22 11.34
C ALA A 104 10.92 11.88 12.59
N ASP A 105 10.29 11.70 13.76
CA ASP A 105 10.78 12.24 15.02
C ASP A 105 12.13 11.62 15.44
N VAL A 106 12.34 10.31 15.24
CA VAL A 106 13.65 9.68 15.44
C VAL A 106 14.71 10.28 14.51
N TYR A 107 14.41 10.46 13.22
CA TYR A 107 15.39 11.04 12.29
C TYR A 107 15.71 12.51 12.62
N ARG A 108 14.72 13.31 13.03
CA ARG A 108 14.94 14.70 13.46
C ARG A 108 15.74 14.77 14.76
N HIS A 109 15.45 13.87 15.71
CA HIS A 109 16.21 13.74 16.96
C HIS A 109 17.68 13.41 16.72
N LEU A 110 17.94 12.41 15.87
CA LEU A 110 19.29 12.01 15.49
C LEU A 110 20.02 13.10 14.68
N ALA A 111 19.30 13.86 13.86
CA ALA A 111 19.84 15.00 13.13
C ALA A 111 20.07 16.25 14.02
N ARG A 112 19.59 16.24 15.28
CA ARG A 112 19.67 17.34 16.25
C ARG A 112 19.03 18.65 15.79
N VAL A 113 17.95 18.53 15.04
CA VAL A 113 17.16 19.67 14.55
C VAL A 113 15.89 19.86 15.37
N ALA A 114 15.24 21.02 15.25
CA ALA A 114 13.97 21.30 15.91
C ALA A 114 12.92 20.18 15.69
N PRO A 115 12.13 19.81 16.72
CA PRO A 115 12.13 20.35 18.09
C PRO A 115 13.17 19.73 19.04
N PHE A 116 14.16 19.00 18.52
CA PHE A 116 15.12 18.18 19.28
C PHE A 116 16.54 18.75 19.31
N SER A 117 16.71 20.04 19.02
CA SER A 117 18.02 20.73 19.03
C SER A 117 18.51 21.09 20.44
N GLY A 118 17.61 21.13 21.44
CA GLY A 118 17.91 21.49 22.82
C GLY A 118 18.35 20.34 23.74
N PRO A 119 18.75 20.63 24.99
CA PRO A 119 19.22 19.63 25.95
C PRO A 119 18.12 18.65 26.41
N GLU A 120 16.85 19.06 26.34
CA GLU A 120 15.69 18.24 26.75
C GLU A 120 15.13 17.36 25.62
N ARG A 121 15.87 17.16 24.52
CA ARG A 121 15.40 16.44 23.33
C ARG A 121 14.80 15.06 23.61
N ASP A 122 15.32 14.33 24.61
CA ASP A 122 14.84 13.00 24.97
C ASP A 122 13.46 13.08 25.65
N VAL A 123 13.25 14.09 26.51
CA VAL A 123 11.96 14.35 27.16
C VAL A 123 10.92 14.78 26.13
N VAL A 124 11.31 15.63 25.19
CA VAL A 124 10.43 16.06 24.08
C VAL A 124 10.04 14.87 23.21
N LEU A 125 10.97 13.96 22.91
CA LEU A 125 10.71 12.78 22.10
C LEU A 125 9.72 11.83 22.78
N LEU A 126 9.92 11.54 24.07
CA LEU A 126 9.00 10.69 24.83
C LEU A 126 7.60 11.31 24.95
N ARG A 127 7.50 12.62 25.21
CA ARG A 127 6.21 13.33 25.25
C ARG A 127 5.46 13.24 23.92
N ARG A 128 6.17 13.34 22.80
CA ARG A 128 5.57 13.20 21.45
C ARG A 128 5.15 11.77 21.16
N LEU A 129 5.92 10.77 21.62
CA LEU A 129 5.49 9.38 21.58
C LEU A 129 4.18 9.18 22.33
N ASP A 130 4.09 9.65 23.57
CA ASP A 130 2.89 9.50 24.41
C ASP A 130 1.68 10.16 23.73
N ALA A 131 1.81 11.40 23.26
CA ALA A 131 0.75 12.10 22.55
C ALA A 131 0.28 11.35 21.28
N LEU A 132 1.22 10.83 20.49
CA LEU A 132 0.87 10.05 19.28
C LEU A 132 0.17 8.74 19.62
N VAL A 133 0.54 8.08 20.72
CA VAL A 133 -0.08 6.82 21.16
C VAL A 133 -1.48 7.08 21.74
N ASP A 134 -1.64 8.14 22.52
CA ASP A 134 -2.92 8.55 23.10
C ASP A 134 -3.95 8.87 22.00
N ASP A 135 -3.53 9.56 20.93
CA ASP A 135 -4.37 9.88 19.75
C ASP A 135 -4.91 8.62 19.02
N VAL A 136 -4.28 7.46 19.23
CA VAL A 136 -4.70 6.18 18.64
C VAL A 136 -4.91 5.08 19.68
N GLY A 137 -5.32 5.46 20.90
CA GLY A 137 -5.55 4.53 22.01
C GLY A 137 -6.45 3.35 21.65
N ASP A 138 -7.45 3.56 20.78
CA ASP A 138 -8.36 2.53 20.28
C ASP A 138 -7.67 1.44 19.42
N LEU A 139 -6.50 1.73 18.86
CA LEU A 139 -5.73 0.82 18.00
C LEU A 139 -4.59 0.11 18.72
N VAL A 140 -4.30 0.47 19.97
CA VAL A 140 -3.21 -0.12 20.77
C VAL A 140 -3.37 -1.64 20.88
N GLY A 141 -4.60 -2.15 20.96
CA GLY A 141 -4.89 -3.59 20.97
C GLY A 141 -4.32 -4.36 19.77
N LEU A 142 -4.14 -3.69 18.61
CA LEU A 142 -3.56 -4.29 17.41
C LEU A 142 -2.02 -4.42 17.46
N THR A 143 -1.41 -3.89 18.53
CA THR A 143 0.05 -3.90 18.75
C THR A 143 0.50 -4.87 19.85
N VAL A 144 -0.41 -5.28 20.74
CA VAL A 144 -0.10 -6.03 21.98
C VAL A 144 0.65 -7.33 21.70
N ASP A 145 0.21 -8.10 20.70
CA ASP A 145 0.81 -9.41 20.38
C ASP A 145 2.10 -9.31 19.55
N LEU A 146 2.62 -8.11 19.32
CA LEU A 146 3.75 -7.89 18.42
C LEU A 146 5.06 -7.78 19.19
N PRO A 147 6.00 -8.75 19.06
CA PRO A 147 7.20 -8.79 19.88
C PRO A 147 8.15 -7.64 19.55
N LEU A 148 8.67 -6.89 20.52
CA LEU A 148 9.62 -5.80 20.26
C LEU A 148 10.76 -6.25 19.33
N LEU A 149 10.98 -5.48 18.26
CA LEU A 149 11.85 -5.86 17.16
C LEU A 149 13.17 -5.11 17.34
N ARG A 150 14.12 -5.64 18.13
CA ARG A 150 15.43 -5.00 18.39
C ARG A 150 16.15 -4.64 17.09
N ARG A 151 15.91 -3.44 16.59
CA ARG A 151 16.50 -2.89 15.36
C ARG A 151 17.60 -1.91 15.74
N PRO A 152 18.74 -1.92 15.05
CA PRO A 152 19.75 -0.89 15.24
C PRO A 152 19.17 0.48 14.88
N LEU A 153 19.61 1.51 15.59
CA LEU A 153 19.29 2.89 15.24
C LEU A 153 19.81 3.22 13.83
N PRO A 154 19.12 4.11 13.10
CA PRO A 154 19.66 4.67 11.88
C PRO A 154 21.03 5.32 12.13
N THR A 155 21.94 5.20 11.16
CA THR A 155 23.30 5.76 11.22
C THR A 155 23.29 7.28 10.97
N VAL A 156 22.52 8.03 11.76
CA VAL A 156 22.40 9.48 11.68
C VAL A 156 22.91 10.08 12.99
N ALA A 157 23.82 11.04 12.88
CA ALA A 157 24.44 11.76 13.99
C ALA A 157 24.43 13.29 13.79
N GLY A 158 23.70 13.79 12.78
CA GLY A 158 23.64 15.18 12.37
C GLY A 158 23.13 15.33 10.93
N VAL A 159 23.00 16.57 10.45
CA VAL A 159 22.37 16.87 9.15
C VAL A 159 23.13 16.28 7.95
N ASP A 160 24.46 16.27 7.96
CA ASP A 160 25.25 15.68 6.87
C ASP A 160 25.02 14.17 6.73
N SER A 161 25.01 13.46 7.86
CA SER A 161 24.70 12.03 7.89
C SER A 161 23.23 11.76 7.57
N TYR A 162 22.31 12.68 7.92
CA TYR A 162 20.90 12.61 7.51
C TYR A 162 20.77 12.71 5.99
N LEU A 163 21.50 13.62 5.34
CA LEU A 163 21.46 13.75 3.88
C LEU A 163 21.80 12.42 3.20
N THR A 164 22.82 11.72 3.68
CA THR A 164 23.28 10.46 3.10
C THR A 164 22.39 9.28 3.48
N HIS A 165 22.20 9.05 4.78
CA HIS A 165 21.57 7.84 5.33
C HIS A 165 20.05 7.92 5.43
N ARG A 166 19.46 9.12 5.32
CA ARG A 166 18.01 9.30 5.27
C ARG A 166 17.57 9.75 3.89
N LEU A 167 18.02 10.90 3.40
CA LEU A 167 17.48 11.48 2.16
C LEU A 167 17.91 10.69 0.91
N VAL A 168 19.21 10.56 0.65
CA VAL A 168 19.73 9.87 -0.54
C VAL A 168 19.32 8.40 -0.53
N GLN A 169 19.52 7.71 0.60
CA GLN A 169 19.10 6.32 0.74
C GLN A 169 17.59 6.13 0.49
N GLN A 170 16.74 7.04 0.97
CA GLN A 170 15.29 6.95 0.74
C GLN A 170 14.95 7.12 -0.76
N VAL A 171 15.64 8.01 -1.47
CA VAL A 171 15.46 8.18 -2.92
C VAL A 171 15.88 6.90 -3.67
N GLU A 172 17.08 6.41 -3.42
CA GLU A 172 17.71 5.34 -4.20
C GLU A 172 17.19 3.95 -3.86
N ALA A 173 16.93 3.67 -2.58
CA ALA A 173 16.54 2.34 -2.13
C ALA A 173 15.01 2.15 -2.08
N TYR A 174 14.23 3.24 -1.98
CA TYR A 174 12.78 3.14 -1.80
C TYR A 174 11.99 3.76 -2.96
N TYR A 175 12.09 5.07 -3.19
CA TYR A 175 11.20 5.75 -4.13
C TYR A 175 11.50 5.42 -5.61
N LEU A 176 12.76 5.45 -6.05
CA LEU A 176 13.10 5.13 -7.44
C LEU A 176 12.80 3.66 -7.81
N PRO A 177 13.21 2.66 -7.02
CA PRO A 177 12.85 1.27 -7.29
C PRO A 177 11.34 1.05 -7.21
N GLY A 178 10.67 1.69 -6.25
CA GLY A 178 9.22 1.68 -6.11
C GLY A 178 8.51 2.17 -7.37
N ALA A 179 8.88 3.36 -7.87
CA ALA A 179 8.32 3.93 -9.09
C ALA A 179 8.47 2.98 -10.30
N ARG A 180 9.67 2.40 -10.48
CA ARG A 180 9.93 1.43 -11.56
C ARG A 180 9.10 0.16 -11.40
N GLN A 181 8.96 -0.36 -10.17
CA GLN A 181 8.15 -1.55 -9.92
C GLN A 181 6.68 -1.29 -10.22
N MET A 182 6.14 -0.14 -9.80
CA MET A 182 4.75 0.24 -10.07
C MET A 182 4.51 0.46 -11.57
N ALA A 183 5.45 1.11 -12.28
CA ALA A 183 5.38 1.26 -13.74
C ALA A 183 5.26 -0.10 -14.46
N ARG A 184 6.08 -1.09 -14.08
CA ARG A 184 6.03 -2.43 -14.66
C ARG A 184 4.70 -3.14 -14.39
N ARG A 185 4.14 -2.97 -13.19
CA ARG A 185 2.84 -3.57 -12.84
C ARG A 185 1.70 -2.91 -13.60
N ALA A 186 1.68 -1.58 -13.68
CA ALA A 186 0.71 -0.83 -14.47
C ALA A 186 0.75 -1.27 -15.95
N ALA A 187 1.95 -1.39 -16.54
CA ALA A 187 2.10 -1.85 -17.92
C ALA A 187 1.53 -3.26 -18.16
N ARG A 188 1.75 -4.19 -17.22
CA ARG A 188 1.18 -5.56 -17.32
C ARG A 188 -0.34 -5.55 -17.23
N ILE A 189 -0.91 -4.77 -16.31
CA ILE A 189 -2.37 -4.68 -16.19
C ILE A 189 -2.97 -4.05 -17.45
N ARG A 190 -2.40 -2.96 -17.97
CA ARG A 190 -2.85 -2.36 -19.23
C ARG A 190 -2.80 -3.37 -20.38
N LEU A 191 -1.70 -4.11 -20.53
CA LEU A 191 -1.58 -5.14 -21.56
C LEU A 191 -2.67 -6.22 -21.41
N ALA A 192 -2.91 -6.71 -20.19
CA ALA A 192 -3.94 -7.70 -19.92
C ALA A 192 -5.35 -7.17 -20.24
N THR A 193 -5.66 -5.95 -19.83
CA THR A 193 -6.94 -5.30 -20.13
C THR A 193 -7.12 -5.10 -21.64
N THR A 194 -6.12 -4.61 -22.35
CA THR A 194 -6.18 -4.47 -23.82
C THR A 194 -6.40 -5.81 -24.51
N ALA A 195 -5.68 -6.86 -24.09
CA ALA A 195 -5.85 -8.19 -24.64
C ALA A 195 -7.27 -8.72 -24.42
N LEU A 196 -7.83 -8.56 -23.21
CA LEU A 196 -9.20 -8.96 -22.91
C LEU A 196 -10.23 -8.18 -23.74
N THR A 197 -10.04 -6.87 -23.92
CA THR A 197 -10.92 -6.07 -24.78
C THR A 197 -10.91 -6.57 -26.22
N VAL A 198 -9.73 -6.90 -26.76
CA VAL A 198 -9.61 -7.46 -28.12
C VAL A 198 -10.30 -8.82 -28.20
N VAL A 199 -10.08 -9.71 -27.22
CA VAL A 199 -10.76 -11.02 -27.16
C VAL A 199 -12.28 -10.86 -27.12
N GLY A 200 -12.79 -9.95 -26.26
CA GLY A 200 -14.22 -9.67 -26.16
C GLY A 200 -14.81 -9.15 -27.48
N ALA A 201 -14.09 -8.28 -28.19
CA ALA A 201 -14.50 -7.77 -29.49
C ALA A 201 -14.53 -8.88 -30.56
N VAL A 202 -13.51 -9.74 -30.60
CA VAL A 202 -13.46 -10.88 -31.52
C VAL A 202 -14.61 -11.85 -31.25
N LEU A 203 -14.84 -12.22 -29.98
CA LEU A 203 -15.96 -13.10 -29.60
C LEU A 203 -17.31 -12.50 -30.02
N SER A 204 -17.52 -11.21 -29.71
CA SER A 204 -18.75 -10.50 -30.08
C SER A 204 -18.95 -10.46 -31.60
N GLY A 205 -17.87 -10.21 -32.36
CA GLY A 205 -17.91 -10.18 -33.82
C GLY A 205 -18.22 -11.54 -34.44
N VAL A 206 -17.60 -12.61 -33.94
CA VAL A 206 -17.86 -13.98 -34.40
C VAL A 206 -19.31 -14.38 -34.13
N VAL A 207 -19.83 -14.12 -32.93
CA VAL A 207 -21.24 -14.39 -32.58
C VAL A 207 -22.18 -13.58 -33.47
N GLY A 208 -21.86 -12.31 -33.72
CA GLY A 208 -22.68 -11.44 -34.57
C GLY A 208 -22.76 -11.88 -36.03
N VAL A 209 -21.70 -12.51 -36.57
CA VAL A 209 -21.62 -12.93 -37.99
C VAL A 209 -22.08 -14.38 -38.19
N LEU A 210 -21.62 -15.30 -37.33
CA LEU A 210 -21.83 -16.74 -37.48
C LEU A 210 -22.98 -17.28 -36.63
N GLY A 211 -23.58 -16.43 -35.78
CA GLY A 211 -24.53 -16.87 -34.76
C GLY A 211 -23.86 -17.57 -33.57
N ASP A 212 -24.66 -18.00 -32.59
CA ASP A 212 -24.17 -18.61 -31.34
C ASP A 212 -24.06 -20.14 -31.39
N GLY A 213 -23.90 -20.73 -32.58
CA GLY A 213 -23.81 -22.20 -32.73
C GLY A 213 -22.61 -22.85 -32.01
N LEU A 214 -21.64 -22.04 -31.56
CA LEU A 214 -20.45 -22.46 -30.81
C LEU A 214 -20.53 -22.12 -29.30
N GLY A 215 -21.64 -21.55 -28.82
CA GLY A 215 -21.79 -21.15 -27.42
C GLY A 215 -20.83 -20.05 -26.97
N LEU A 216 -20.41 -19.16 -27.88
CA LEU A 216 -19.43 -18.12 -27.61
C LEU A 216 -20.06 -16.89 -26.93
N ALA A 217 -21.37 -16.67 -27.07
CA ALA A 217 -22.06 -15.53 -26.47
C ALA A 217 -21.91 -15.49 -24.95
N ALA A 218 -21.99 -16.64 -24.28
CA ALA A 218 -21.85 -16.74 -22.83
C ALA A 218 -20.44 -16.34 -22.33
N TRP A 219 -19.40 -16.53 -23.17
CA TRP A 219 -18.03 -16.17 -22.84
C TRP A 219 -17.73 -14.68 -22.99
N VAL A 220 -18.51 -13.94 -23.78
CA VAL A 220 -18.43 -12.47 -23.84
C VAL A 220 -18.68 -11.86 -22.46
N GLY A 221 -19.70 -12.36 -21.76
CA GLY A 221 -20.00 -11.94 -20.38
C GLY A 221 -18.84 -12.20 -19.42
N VAL A 222 -18.18 -13.36 -19.55
CA VAL A 222 -17.00 -13.70 -18.72
C VAL A 222 -15.86 -12.72 -18.98
N VAL A 223 -15.53 -12.45 -20.24
CA VAL A 223 -14.47 -11.49 -20.59
C VAL A 223 -14.77 -10.11 -20.03
N ALA A 224 -16.03 -9.66 -20.12
CA ALA A 224 -16.46 -8.40 -19.51
C ALA A 224 -16.28 -8.44 -17.99
N THR A 225 -16.74 -9.49 -17.30
CA THR A 225 -16.59 -9.61 -15.83
C THR A 225 -15.13 -9.67 -15.39
N VAL A 226 -14.26 -10.41 -16.09
CA VAL A 226 -12.82 -10.47 -15.79
C VAL A 226 -12.17 -9.11 -16.01
N THR A 227 -12.54 -8.41 -17.09
CA THR A 227 -12.06 -7.05 -17.37
C THR A 227 -12.50 -6.09 -16.27
N THR A 228 -13.77 -6.12 -15.87
CA THR A 228 -14.32 -5.33 -14.77
C THR A 228 -13.67 -5.68 -13.45
N ALA A 229 -13.34 -6.94 -13.17
CA ALA A 229 -12.60 -7.30 -11.97
C ALA A 229 -11.18 -6.69 -12.00
N LEU A 230 -10.46 -6.83 -13.10
CA LEU A 230 -9.11 -6.27 -13.24
C LEU A 230 -9.07 -4.74 -13.12
N VAL A 231 -10.07 -4.05 -13.68
CA VAL A 231 -10.18 -2.59 -13.64
C VAL A 231 -10.79 -2.09 -12.32
N GLY A 232 -11.90 -2.68 -11.90
CA GLY A 232 -12.70 -2.31 -10.74
C GLY A 232 -12.04 -2.60 -9.39
N TYR A 233 -11.14 -3.60 -9.31
CA TYR A 233 -10.27 -3.73 -8.13
C TYR A 233 -9.06 -2.76 -8.16
N GLY A 234 -9.13 -1.71 -8.99
CA GLY A 234 -8.28 -0.52 -8.93
C GLY A 234 -6.82 -0.74 -9.32
N ALA A 235 -6.42 -1.97 -9.68
CA ALA A 235 -5.01 -2.32 -9.83
C ALA A 235 -4.27 -1.45 -10.85
N ALA A 236 -4.90 -1.14 -12.00
CA ALA A 236 -4.29 -0.31 -13.03
C ALA A 236 -4.06 1.14 -12.56
N GLN A 237 -5.14 1.81 -12.16
CA GLN A 237 -5.12 3.22 -11.74
C GLN A 237 -4.28 3.42 -10.48
N GLN A 238 -4.36 2.48 -9.54
CA GLN A 238 -3.59 2.51 -8.30
C GLN A 238 -2.08 2.39 -8.57
N PHE A 239 -1.64 1.47 -9.45
CA PHE A 239 -0.22 1.36 -9.80
C PHE A 239 0.29 2.60 -10.56
N GLU A 240 -0.52 3.19 -11.43
CA GLU A 240 -0.15 4.45 -12.11
C GLU A 240 -0.03 5.61 -11.11
N ALA A 241 -1.01 5.77 -10.23
CA ALA A 241 -0.98 6.79 -9.18
C ALA A 241 0.25 6.62 -8.26
N HIS A 242 0.57 5.39 -7.82
CA HIS A 242 1.76 5.13 -7.00
C HIS A 242 3.06 5.41 -7.77
N GLN A 243 3.10 5.09 -9.07
CA GLN A 243 4.28 5.36 -9.90
C GLN A 243 4.55 6.86 -10.00
N ILE A 244 3.51 7.66 -10.24
CA ILE A 244 3.61 9.12 -10.33
C ILE A 244 4.03 9.70 -8.98
N GLU A 245 3.41 9.25 -7.89
CA GLU A 245 3.72 9.73 -6.55
C GLU A 245 5.18 9.45 -6.19
N TYR A 246 5.64 8.20 -6.33
CA TYR A 246 7.02 7.84 -6.03
C TYR A 246 8.04 8.57 -6.90
N ALA A 247 7.76 8.75 -8.19
CA ALA A 247 8.64 9.49 -9.08
C ALA A 247 8.71 10.99 -8.70
N ARG A 248 7.56 11.60 -8.39
CA ARG A 248 7.49 13.00 -7.94
C ARG A 248 8.25 13.21 -6.64
N THR A 249 8.02 12.36 -5.64
CA THR A 249 8.70 12.46 -4.35
C THR A 249 10.22 12.25 -4.49
N ALA A 250 10.65 11.30 -5.32
CA ALA A 250 12.07 11.10 -5.63
C ALA A 250 12.70 12.36 -6.26
N ASP A 251 12.03 12.98 -7.23
CA ASP A 251 12.50 14.21 -7.88
C ASP A 251 12.59 15.37 -6.89
N GLN A 252 11.57 15.58 -6.07
CA GLN A 252 11.54 16.63 -5.05
C GLN A 252 12.68 16.47 -4.04
N LEU A 253 12.88 15.26 -3.50
CA LEU A 253 13.96 14.99 -2.56
C LEU A 253 15.34 15.11 -3.22
N THR A 254 15.50 14.65 -4.46
CA THR A 254 16.76 14.77 -5.21
C THR A 254 17.12 16.24 -5.42
N ARG A 255 16.13 17.07 -5.79
CA ARG A 255 16.29 18.51 -5.97
C ARG A 255 16.63 19.21 -4.66
N LEU A 256 15.93 18.87 -3.58
CA LEU A 256 16.19 19.39 -2.24
C LEU A 256 17.64 19.08 -1.80
N GLY A 257 18.07 17.82 -1.93
CA GLY A 257 19.42 17.39 -1.59
C GLY A 257 20.51 17.95 -2.52
N ARG A 258 20.19 18.26 -3.78
CA ARG A 258 21.11 18.96 -4.70
C ARG A 258 21.30 20.41 -4.27
N LEU A 259 20.21 21.16 -4.05
CA LEU A 259 20.28 22.57 -3.64
C LEU A 259 21.05 22.76 -2.33
N ARG A 260 20.88 21.86 -1.36
CA ARG A 260 21.64 21.87 -0.10
C ARG A 260 23.14 21.67 -0.32
N ARG A 261 23.53 20.71 -1.17
CA ARG A 261 24.94 20.38 -1.47
C ARG A 261 25.64 21.48 -2.27
N ASP A 262 24.93 22.11 -3.19
CA ASP A 262 25.48 23.15 -4.07
C ASP A 262 25.52 24.52 -3.38
N GLY A 263 25.06 24.63 -2.13
CA GLY A 263 24.99 25.90 -1.38
C GLY A 263 23.98 26.90 -1.96
N ALA A 264 23.10 26.45 -2.87
CA ALA A 264 22.14 27.29 -3.59
C ALA A 264 20.80 27.47 -2.86
N GLY A 265 20.61 26.82 -1.70
CA GLY A 265 19.44 26.98 -0.85
C GLY A 265 19.46 26.06 0.37
N TRP A 266 18.49 26.24 1.27
CA TRP A 266 18.32 25.42 2.48
C TRP A 266 19.55 25.43 3.41
N SER A 267 20.12 26.61 3.64
CA SER A 267 21.26 26.80 4.56
C SER A 267 20.89 26.59 6.03
N ASP A 268 19.61 26.73 6.37
CA ASP A 268 19.07 26.40 7.69
C ASP A 268 18.79 24.90 7.79
N ASP A 269 19.46 24.26 8.74
CA ASP A 269 19.40 22.82 9.01
C ASP A 269 18.02 22.38 9.48
N ASP A 270 17.35 23.20 10.31
CA ASP A 270 16.01 22.91 10.80
C ASP A 270 15.00 22.92 9.65
N ALA A 271 15.00 23.98 8.84
CA ALA A 271 14.14 24.08 7.67
C ALA A 271 14.40 22.97 6.64
N PHE A 272 15.66 22.62 6.38
CA PHE A 272 16.02 21.56 5.44
C PHE A 272 15.46 20.21 5.84
N VAL A 273 15.71 19.77 7.08
CA VAL A 273 15.24 18.47 7.57
C VAL A 273 13.71 18.48 7.72
N ALA A 274 13.12 19.60 8.15
CA ALA A 274 11.67 19.74 8.24
C ALA A 274 11.02 19.57 6.86
N GLU A 275 11.56 20.21 5.81
CA GLU A 275 11.03 20.09 4.45
C GLU A 275 11.22 18.67 3.89
N ALA A 276 12.37 18.04 4.11
CA ALA A 276 12.61 16.67 3.67
C ALA A 276 11.59 15.70 4.29
N GLU A 277 11.39 15.76 5.60
CA GLU A 277 10.39 14.92 6.28
C GLU A 277 8.95 15.32 5.91
N ARG A 278 8.67 16.59 5.61
CA ARG A 278 7.36 17.03 5.10
C ARG A 278 7.05 16.42 3.75
N ILE A 279 7.99 16.44 2.80
CA ILE A 279 7.85 15.80 1.48
C ILE A 279 7.56 14.31 1.64
N ILE A 280 8.25 13.63 2.57
CA ILE A 280 8.03 12.21 2.86
C ILE A 280 6.65 11.98 3.49
N SER A 281 6.23 12.81 4.45
CA SER A 281 4.92 12.70 5.10
C SER A 281 3.78 12.90 4.11
N VAL A 282 3.83 13.96 3.30
CA VAL A 282 2.81 14.27 2.29
C VAL A 282 2.68 13.14 1.27
N SER A 283 3.80 12.55 0.84
CA SER A 283 3.79 11.39 -0.05
C SER A 283 3.04 10.19 0.57
N ASN A 284 3.30 9.92 1.86
CA ASN A 284 2.59 8.87 2.59
C ASN A 284 1.10 9.19 2.75
N GLU A 285 0.75 10.43 3.10
CA GLU A 285 -0.64 10.88 3.29
C GLU A 285 -1.45 10.86 1.99
N ALA A 286 -0.89 11.37 0.90
CA ALA A 286 -1.52 11.37 -0.43
C ALA A 286 -1.81 9.95 -0.91
N TRP A 287 -0.96 8.98 -0.54
CA TRP A 287 -1.21 7.58 -0.81
C TRP A 287 -2.32 6.98 0.08
N MET A 288 -2.31 7.30 1.37
CA MET A 288 -3.34 6.84 2.32
C MET A 288 -4.73 7.40 2.01
N ALA A 289 -4.83 8.68 1.64
CA ALA A 289 -6.08 9.34 1.27
C ALA A 289 -6.72 8.72 0.02
N ARG A 290 -5.93 8.49 -1.04
CA ARG A 290 -6.42 7.79 -2.25
C ARG A 290 -6.96 6.40 -1.95
N THR A 291 -6.29 5.67 -1.05
CA THR A 291 -6.75 4.33 -0.66
C THR A 291 -8.12 4.39 0.02
N LEU A 292 -8.40 5.42 0.82
CA LEU A 292 -9.70 5.64 1.46
C LEU A 292 -10.81 6.04 0.46
N GLU A 293 -10.49 6.85 -0.55
CA GLU A 293 -11.45 7.25 -1.60
C GLU A 293 -11.84 6.08 -2.52
N GLU A 294 -10.85 5.26 -2.93
CA GLU A 294 -11.08 4.05 -3.73
C GLU A 294 -11.96 3.04 -3.00
N ASP A 295 -11.73 2.81 -1.71
CA ASP A 295 -12.55 1.87 -0.93
C ASP A 295 -13.93 2.46 -0.54
N GLY A 296 -14.06 3.79 -0.48
CA GLY A 296 -15.31 4.48 -0.21
C GLY A 296 -16.28 4.54 -1.40
N THR A 297 -15.76 4.42 -2.63
CA THR A 297 -16.56 4.43 -3.87
C THR A 297 -17.08 3.04 -4.26
N ALA A 298 -16.48 1.96 -3.76
CA ALA A 298 -16.89 0.59 -4.07
C ALA A 298 -18.19 0.13 -3.38
N HIS A 299 -18.83 0.95 -2.53
CA HIS A 299 -20.01 0.58 -1.70
C HIS A 299 -21.18 1.58 -1.82
N ARG A 300 -21.37 2.23 -2.98
CA ARG A 300 -22.62 2.94 -3.30
C ARG A 300 -23.33 2.31 -4.48
#